data_AF-A0A7C4SQF5-F1
#
_entry.id   AF-A0A7C4SQF5-F1
#
_cell.length_a   1.000
_cell.length_b   1.000
_cell.length_c   1.000
_cell.angle_alpha   90.00
_cell.angle_beta   90.00
_cell.angle_gamma   90.00
#
_symmetry.space_group_name_H-M   'P 1'
#
loop_
_entity.id
_entity.type
_entity.pdbx_description
1 polymer ?
#
loop_
_entity_poly.entity_id
_entity_poly.type
_entity_poly.pdbx_seq_one_letter_code
_entity_poly.pdbx_strand_id
1 'polypeptide(L)'
;MAQSPHPTDRVDREKPTWDGRPDTKGVLLHEMGLAQNILDIVLRTASANGAHRVLRVKIRAGQLRAIVPDQLRFCFDFVAKDSLAEGAELAVQIVPIRTRCRGCAAEFEVEAFRFVCPGCGGDELDILQGKELLVENIEIL
;
A
#
# COMPACT_ATOMS: atom_id res chain seq x y z
N MET A 1 -13.32 -34.34 -49.18
CA MET A 1 -14.09 -33.71 -48.09
C MET A 1 -13.10 -33.00 -47.19
N ALA A 2 -12.81 -31.73 -47.48
CA ALA A 2 -11.92 -30.91 -46.66
C ALA A 2 -12.79 -30.20 -45.60
N GLN A 3 -12.52 -30.46 -44.33
CA GLN A 3 -13.13 -29.71 -43.23
C GLN A 3 -12.37 -28.39 -43.06
N SER A 4 -13.07 -27.27 -43.21
CA SER A 4 -12.53 -25.94 -42.93
C SER A 4 -12.24 -25.77 -41.44
N PRO A 5 -11.17 -25.05 -41.05
CA PRO A 5 -10.89 -24.77 -39.64
C PRO A 5 -11.91 -23.81 -39.02
N HIS A 6 -12.14 -23.97 -37.71
CA HIS A 6 -13.09 -23.20 -36.90
C HIS A 6 -12.64 -21.74 -36.64
N PRO A 7 -13.56 -20.77 -36.53
CA PRO A 7 -13.27 -19.34 -36.40
C PRO A 7 -12.96 -18.91 -34.95
N THR A 8 -11.94 -19.50 -34.33
CA THR A 8 -11.39 -19.00 -33.05
C THR A 8 -9.90 -18.75 -33.10
N ASP A 9 -9.33 -18.63 -34.31
CA ASP A 9 -8.03 -18.00 -34.46
C ASP A 9 -8.11 -16.53 -34.03
N ARG A 10 -7.07 -16.10 -33.29
CA ARG A 10 -6.71 -14.73 -32.87
C ARG A 10 -7.25 -14.27 -31.53
N VAL A 11 -6.52 -14.64 -30.49
CA VAL A 11 -5.70 -13.63 -29.78
C VAL A 11 -4.36 -14.31 -29.47
N ASP A 12 -3.35 -14.05 -30.29
CA ASP A 12 -1.97 -14.21 -29.82
C ASP A 12 -1.80 -13.17 -28.71
N ARG A 13 -2.08 -13.59 -27.47
CA ARG A 13 -1.64 -12.88 -26.28
C ARG A 13 -0.12 -12.93 -26.34
N GLU A 14 0.49 -11.89 -26.90
CA GLU A 14 1.89 -11.57 -26.66
C GLU A 14 2.08 -11.64 -25.14
N LYS A 15 2.68 -12.74 -24.68
CA LYS A 15 3.05 -12.90 -23.29
C LYS A 15 4.06 -11.77 -23.03
N PRO A 16 3.80 -10.85 -22.08
CA PRO A 16 4.76 -9.81 -21.79
C PRO A 16 6.06 -10.50 -21.38
N THR A 17 7.12 -10.29 -22.15
CA THR A 17 8.47 -10.68 -21.75
C THR A 17 8.86 -9.75 -20.63
N TRP A 18 8.78 -10.22 -19.39
CA TRP A 18 9.14 -9.45 -18.22
C TRP A 18 10.59 -8.97 -18.36
N ASP A 19 10.78 -7.66 -18.49
CA ASP A 19 12.07 -7.01 -18.78
C ASP A 19 12.81 -6.56 -17.51
N GLY A 20 12.29 -6.92 -16.34
CA GLY A 20 12.83 -6.55 -15.04
C GLY A 20 12.51 -5.12 -14.59
N ARG A 21 11.75 -4.33 -15.37
CA ARG A 21 11.30 -3.01 -14.94
C ARG A 21 10.00 -3.12 -14.11
N PRO A 22 9.85 -2.33 -13.03
CA PRO A 22 8.60 -2.31 -12.28
C PRO A 22 7.46 -1.79 -13.16
N ASP A 23 6.31 -2.48 -13.13
CA ASP A 23 5.09 -2.04 -13.81
C ASP A 23 4.60 -0.72 -13.21
N THR A 24 5.00 0.38 -13.84
CA THR A 24 4.71 1.73 -13.36
C THR A 24 3.21 2.04 -13.39
N LYS A 25 2.45 1.40 -14.29
CA LYS A 25 0.99 1.57 -14.37
C LYS A 25 0.30 0.85 -13.22
N GLY A 26 0.72 -0.39 -12.93
CA GLY A 26 0.17 -1.19 -11.83
C GLY A 26 0.37 -0.55 -10.46
N VAL A 27 1.55 0.04 -10.22
CA VAL A 27 1.85 0.75 -8.97
C VAL A 27 1.01 2.03 -8.87
N LEU A 28 0.99 2.90 -9.89
CA LEU A 28 0.19 4.14 -9.82
C LEU A 28 -1.30 3.88 -9.51
N LEU A 29 -1.88 2.80 -10.07
CA LEU A 29 -3.26 2.40 -9.78
C LEU A 29 -3.47 1.95 -8.32
N HIS A 30 -2.48 1.27 -7.73
CA HIS A 30 -2.53 0.82 -6.34
C HIS A 30 -2.51 2.03 -5.38
N GLU A 31 -1.50 2.89 -5.51
CA GLU A 31 -1.32 4.07 -4.67
C GLU A 31 -2.45 5.09 -4.84
N MET A 32 -3.00 5.24 -6.04
CA MET A 32 -4.17 6.10 -6.28
C MET A 32 -5.39 5.62 -5.49
N GLY A 33 -5.66 4.31 -5.51
CA GLY A 33 -6.76 3.74 -4.73
C GLY A 33 -6.57 3.92 -3.22
N LEU A 34 -5.33 3.79 -2.73
CA LEU A 34 -5.01 4.05 -1.32
C LEU A 34 -5.19 5.53 -0.95
N ALA A 35 -4.71 6.44 -1.80
CA ALA A 35 -4.85 7.88 -1.61
C ALA A 35 -6.33 8.29 -1.52
N GLN A 36 -7.18 7.78 -2.41
CA GLN A 36 -8.62 8.05 -2.38
C GLN A 36 -9.25 7.56 -1.07
N ASN A 37 -8.94 6.33 -0.64
CA ASN A 37 -9.47 5.80 0.61
C ASN A 37 -9.04 6.62 1.83
N ILE A 38 -7.79 7.10 1.86
CA ILE A 38 -7.28 7.97 2.92
C ILE A 38 -8.03 9.30 2.90
N LEU A 39 -8.16 9.94 1.74
CA LEU A 39 -8.88 11.20 1.60
C LEU A 39 -10.33 11.08 2.08
N ASP A 40 -11.02 10.00 1.71
CA ASP A 40 -12.40 9.76 2.13
C ASP A 40 -12.54 9.67 3.66
N ILE A 41 -11.59 9.02 4.33
CA ILE A 41 -11.55 8.97 5.81
C ILE A 41 -11.31 10.39 6.36
N VAL A 42 -10.32 11.09 5.81
CA VAL A 42 -9.92 12.43 6.27
C VAL A 42 -11.07 13.43 6.14
N LEU A 43 -11.72 13.50 4.98
CA LEU A 43 -12.82 14.43 4.74
C LEU A 43 -14.04 14.14 5.63
N ARG A 44 -14.37 12.85 5.83
CA ARG A 44 -15.45 12.46 6.75
C ARG A 44 -15.14 12.90 8.18
N THR A 45 -13.93 12.61 8.66
CA THR A 45 -13.53 12.97 10.04
C THR A 45 -13.42 14.48 10.21
N ALA A 46 -12.81 15.21 9.28
CA ALA A 46 -12.67 16.65 9.33
C ALA A 46 -14.03 17.36 9.33
N SER A 47 -14.94 16.96 8.42
CA SER A 47 -16.30 17.52 8.35
C SER A 47 -17.10 17.26 9.62
N ALA A 48 -17.00 16.06 10.20
CA ALA A 48 -17.67 15.72 11.46
C ALA A 48 -17.18 16.55 12.65
N ASN A 49 -15.98 17.14 12.57
CA ASN A 49 -15.41 18.04 13.57
C ASN A 49 -15.54 19.52 13.20
N GLY A 50 -16.29 19.86 12.14
CA GLY A 50 -16.50 21.24 11.71
C GLY A 50 -15.24 21.93 11.18
N ALA A 51 -14.26 21.17 10.71
CA ALA A 51 -13.01 21.71 10.17
C ALA A 51 -13.26 22.60 8.94
N HIS A 52 -12.57 23.73 8.89
CA HIS A 52 -12.49 24.57 7.71
C HIS A 52 -11.39 24.12 6.75
N ARG A 53 -10.35 23.47 7.28
CA ARG A 53 -9.22 22.96 6.49
C ARG A 53 -8.50 21.84 7.21
N VAL A 54 -7.93 20.90 6.45
CA VAL A 54 -6.96 19.92 6.95
C VAL A 54 -5.56 20.43 6.67
N LEU A 55 -4.69 20.41 7.67
CA LEU A 55 -3.31 20.87 7.58
C LEU A 55 -2.35 19.70 7.36
N ARG A 56 -2.59 18.59 8.05
CA ARG A 56 -1.72 17.41 8.03
C ARG A 56 -2.50 16.14 8.29
N VAL A 57 -2.10 15.06 7.61
CA VAL A 57 -2.59 13.71 7.82
C VAL A 57 -1.40 12.81 8.11
N LYS A 58 -1.36 12.20 9.30
CA LYS A 58 -0.35 11.21 9.66
C LYS A 58 -0.91 9.81 9.49
N ILE A 59 -0.21 8.97 8.72
CA ILE A 59 -0.57 7.56 8.56
C ILE A 59 0.55 6.64 9.02
N ARG A 60 0.15 5.45 9.49
CA ARG A 60 1.04 4.32 9.72
C ARG A 60 0.79 3.26 8.66
N ALA A 61 1.83 2.93 7.89
CA ALA A 61 1.78 1.98 6.79
C ALA A 61 2.77 0.84 7.06
N GLY A 62 2.23 -0.37 7.25
CA GLY A 62 3.01 -1.57 7.41
C GLY A 62 3.82 -1.91 6.16
N GLN A 63 5.07 -2.35 6.34
CA GLN A 63 5.97 -2.68 5.24
C GLN A 63 5.44 -3.81 4.33
N LEU A 64 4.55 -4.69 4.81
CA LEU A 64 3.87 -5.70 3.97
C LEU A 64 2.83 -5.09 3.03
N ARG A 65 2.45 -3.81 3.20
CA ARG A 65 1.60 -3.10 2.25
C ARG A 65 2.35 -2.71 0.98
N ALA A 66 3.68 -2.78 0.97
CA ALA A 66 4.52 -2.42 -0.17
C ALA A 66 4.24 -1.02 -0.74
N ILE A 67 3.78 -0.09 0.10
CA ILE A 67 3.48 1.29 -0.28
C ILE A 67 4.78 2.00 -0.65
N VAL A 68 4.77 2.71 -1.78
CA VAL A 68 5.83 3.67 -2.13
C VAL A 68 5.43 5.06 -1.61
N PRO A 69 6.04 5.58 -0.53
CA PRO A 69 5.56 6.79 0.14
C PRO A 69 5.46 8.02 -0.77
N ASP A 70 6.44 8.22 -1.65
CA ASP A 70 6.44 9.39 -2.53
C ASP A 70 5.37 9.32 -3.62
N GLN A 71 5.05 8.12 -4.10
CA GLN A 71 3.94 7.92 -5.04
C GLN A 71 2.60 8.10 -4.32
N LEU A 72 2.46 7.58 -3.10
CA LEU A 72 1.25 7.77 -2.31
C LEU A 72 0.98 9.25 -2.02
N ARG A 73 2.03 10.02 -1.65
CA ARG A 73 1.94 11.48 -1.45
C ARG A 73 1.50 12.19 -2.71
N PHE A 74 2.14 11.88 -3.85
CA PHE A 74 1.75 12.45 -5.14
C PHE A 74 0.29 12.15 -5.48
N CYS A 75 -0.15 10.90 -5.32
CA CYS A 75 -1.53 10.51 -5.56
C CYS A 75 -2.49 11.23 -4.60
N PHE A 76 -2.12 11.37 -3.32
CA PHE A 76 -2.91 12.10 -2.33
C PHE A 76 -3.08 13.57 -2.70
N ASP A 77 -2.00 14.27 -3.04
CA ASP A 77 -2.04 15.66 -3.49
C ASP A 77 -2.94 15.82 -4.73
N PHE A 78 -2.91 14.83 -5.64
CA PHE A 78 -3.75 14.82 -6.82
C PHE A 78 -5.24 14.68 -6.50
N VAL A 79 -5.62 13.70 -5.66
CA VAL A 79 -7.04 13.46 -5.32
C VAL A 79 -7.60 14.49 -4.34
N ALA A 80 -6.75 15.12 -3.53
CA ALA A 80 -7.16 16.09 -2.51
C ALA A 80 -7.51 17.48 -3.08
N LYS A 81 -7.27 17.72 -4.37
CA LYS A 81 -7.66 18.98 -5.02
C LYS A 81 -9.15 19.26 -4.88
N ASP A 82 -9.48 20.55 -4.76
CA ASP A 82 -10.83 21.06 -4.59
C ASP A 82 -11.56 20.47 -3.36
N SER A 83 -10.82 20.09 -2.31
CA SER A 83 -11.33 19.53 -1.07
C SER A 83 -10.79 20.24 0.18
N LEU A 84 -11.35 19.94 1.36
CA LEU A 84 -10.83 20.46 2.64
C LEU A 84 -9.38 20.06 2.92
N ALA A 85 -8.88 19.00 2.26
CA ALA A 85 -7.52 18.50 2.40
C ALA A 85 -6.57 19.00 1.32
N GLU A 86 -6.99 19.94 0.47
CA GLU A 86 -6.11 20.52 -0.54
C GLU A 86 -4.88 21.19 0.12
N GLY A 87 -3.70 20.75 -0.31
CA GLY A 87 -2.42 21.21 0.23
C GLY A 87 -2.09 20.72 1.64
N ALA A 88 -2.81 19.72 2.16
CA ALA A 88 -2.45 19.07 3.42
C ALA A 88 -1.20 18.20 3.28
N GLU A 89 -0.30 18.19 4.27
CA GLU A 89 0.86 17.30 4.28
C GLU A 89 0.43 15.86 4.60
N LEU A 90 0.78 14.89 3.73
CA LEU A 90 0.66 13.46 4.04
C LEU A 90 1.97 12.90 4.63
N ALA A 91 2.00 12.76 5.96
CA ALA A 91 3.09 12.16 6.70
C ALA A 91 2.94 10.63 6.79
N VAL A 92 3.73 9.90 6.00
CA VAL A 92 3.74 8.43 5.97
C VAL A 92 4.83 7.87 6.88
N GLN A 93 4.45 7.18 7.94
CA GLN A 93 5.36 6.40 8.79
C GLN A 93 5.33 4.92 8.36
N ILE A 94 6.46 4.42 7.84
CA ILE A 94 6.62 2.99 7.55
C ILE A 94 6.81 2.23 8.85
N VAL A 95 6.04 1.16 8.99
CA VAL A 95 6.04 0.27 10.14
C VAL A 95 6.73 -1.04 9.75
N PRO A 96 7.83 -1.43 10.41
CA PRO A 96 8.57 -2.63 10.05
C PRO A 96 7.77 -3.89 10.34
N ILE A 97 8.17 -4.98 9.68
CA ILE A 97 7.59 -6.30 9.90
C ILE A 97 8.19 -6.89 11.16
N ARG A 98 7.39 -7.07 12.22
CA ARG A 98 7.79 -7.83 13.41
C ARG A 98 7.09 -9.17 13.42
N THR A 99 7.81 -10.20 13.82
CA THR A 99 7.31 -11.58 13.85
C THR A 99 7.67 -12.27 15.15
N ARG A 100 6.97 -13.37 15.44
CA ARG A 100 7.27 -14.31 16.52
C ARG A 100 7.39 -15.71 15.95
N CYS A 101 8.48 -16.39 16.24
CA CYS A 101 8.66 -17.79 15.85
C CYS A 101 7.79 -18.72 16.69
N ARG A 102 7.05 -19.64 16.07
CA ARG A 102 6.24 -20.64 16.78
C ARG A 102 7.09 -21.73 17.44
N GLY A 103 8.26 -22.04 16.86
CA GLY A 103 9.15 -23.10 17.35
C GLY A 103 9.98 -22.72 18.58
N CYS A 104 10.47 -21.48 18.65
CA CYS A 104 11.33 -21.04 19.76
C CYS A 104 10.87 -19.77 20.48
N ALA A 105 9.69 -19.23 20.13
CA ALA A 105 9.10 -18.01 20.70
C ALA A 105 9.91 -16.71 20.52
N ALA A 106 11.04 -16.72 19.80
CA ALA A 106 11.82 -15.53 19.54
C ALA A 106 11.01 -14.50 18.72
N GLU A 107 11.02 -13.24 19.17
CA GLU A 107 10.51 -12.11 18.41
C GLU A 107 11.63 -11.38 17.69
N PHE A 108 11.42 -11.04 16.42
CA PHE A 108 12.43 -10.36 15.61
C PHE A 108 11.79 -9.54 14.50
N GLU A 109 12.53 -8.53 14.04
CA GLU A 109 12.21 -7.76 12.84
C GLU A 109 12.67 -8.51 11.60
N VAL A 110 11.86 -8.52 10.54
CA VAL A 110 12.22 -9.14 9.27
C VAL A 110 12.95 -8.13 8.39
N GLU A 111 14.24 -8.38 8.18
CA GLU A 111 15.06 -7.63 7.25
C GLU A 111 15.05 -8.27 5.86
N ALA A 112 15.07 -7.44 4.81
CA ALA A 112 15.14 -7.87 3.41
C ALA A 112 14.12 -8.98 3.03
N PHE A 113 12.94 -8.97 3.65
CA PHE A 113 11.89 -9.99 3.49
C PHE A 113 12.35 -11.44 3.76
N ARG A 114 13.37 -11.63 4.61
CA ARG A 114 13.84 -12.95 5.03
C ARG A 114 13.02 -13.47 6.22
N PHE A 115 12.01 -14.26 5.93
CA PHE A 115 11.13 -14.88 6.93
C PHE A 115 11.73 -16.17 7.52
N VAL A 116 12.89 -16.05 8.17
CA VAL A 116 13.55 -17.17 8.85
C VAL A 116 13.93 -16.72 10.25
N CYS A 117 13.59 -17.52 11.26
CA CYS A 117 13.92 -17.24 12.64
C CYS A 117 15.44 -17.23 12.86
N PRO A 118 16.02 -16.15 13.37
CA PRO A 118 17.46 -16.10 13.67
C PRO A 118 17.84 -16.95 14.90
N GLY A 119 16.86 -17.31 15.75
CA GLY A 119 17.10 -18.11 16.96
C GLY A 119 17.20 -19.61 16.70
N CYS A 120 16.30 -20.18 15.89
CA CYS A 120 16.25 -21.63 15.65
C CYS A 120 16.31 -22.05 14.17
N GLY A 121 16.32 -21.10 13.23
CA GLY A 121 16.29 -21.38 11.79
C GLY A 121 14.92 -21.81 11.23
N GLY A 122 13.89 -21.90 12.07
CA GLY A 122 12.52 -22.23 11.64
C GLY A 122 11.83 -21.09 10.87
N ASP A 123 10.81 -21.44 10.09
CA ASP A 123 10.05 -20.53 9.21
C ASP A 123 8.55 -20.44 9.57
N GLU A 124 8.11 -21.18 10.60
CA GLU A 124 6.79 -21.02 11.18
C GLU A 124 6.71 -19.75 12.03
N LEU A 125 6.26 -18.65 11.41
CA LEU A 125 6.24 -17.31 12.00
C LEU A 125 4.82 -16.75 12.11
N ASP A 126 4.51 -16.15 13.26
CA ASP A 126 3.36 -15.25 13.42
C ASP A 126 3.78 -13.82 13.10
N ILE A 127 3.08 -13.14 12.20
CA ILE A 127 3.29 -11.70 11.98
C ILE A 127 2.58 -10.92 13.09
N LEU A 128 3.37 -10.19 13.89
CA LEU A 128 2.89 -9.34 14.97
C LEU A 128 2.59 -7.91 14.49
N GLN A 129 3.35 -7.42 13.52
CA GLN A 129 3.32 -6.03 13.05
C GLN A 129 3.75 -5.96 11.57
N GLY A 130 3.40 -4.89 10.87
CA GLY A 130 3.82 -4.62 9.49
C GLY A 130 2.70 -4.78 8.47
N LYS A 131 1.45 -4.97 8.92
CA LYS A 131 0.25 -5.08 8.06
C LYS A 131 -0.65 -3.84 8.09
N GLU A 132 -0.25 -2.81 8.84
CA GLU A 132 -1.06 -1.64 9.16
C GLU A 132 -1.33 -0.80 7.91
N LEU A 133 -2.49 -0.17 7.87
CA LEU A 133 -2.75 1.01 7.06
C LEU A 133 -3.78 1.83 7.82
N LEU A 134 -3.29 2.78 8.60
CA LEU A 134 -4.09 3.48 9.61
C LEU A 134 -3.84 4.97 9.51
N VAL A 135 -4.93 5.76 9.50
CA VAL A 135 -4.85 7.20 9.75
C VAL A 135 -4.70 7.40 11.26
N GLU A 136 -3.54 7.85 11.68
CA GLU A 136 -3.18 8.00 13.10
C GLU A 136 -3.59 9.37 13.65
N ASN A 137 -3.45 10.41 12.84
CA ASN A 137 -3.75 11.77 13.26
C ASN A 137 -4.18 12.64 12.06
N ILE A 138 -5.10 13.57 12.32
CA ILE A 138 -5.53 14.59 11.37
C ILE A 138 -5.47 15.93 12.10
N GLU A 139 -4.62 16.83 11.59
CA GLU A 139 -4.52 18.20 12.09
C GLU A 139 -5.46 19.09 11.27
N ILE A 140 -6.31 19.86 11.94
CA ILE A 140 -7.38 20.67 11.33
C ILE A 140 -7.35 22.12 11.81
N LEU A 141 -7.91 23.02 11.01
CA LEU A 141 -8.21 24.41 11.32
C LEU A 141 -9.71 24.64 11.53
#